data_AF-A0A1Q9JUE9-F1
#
_entry.id   AF-A0A1Q9JUE9-F1
#
_cell.length_a   1.000
_cell.length_b   1.000
_cell.length_c   1.000
_cell.angle_alpha   90.00
_cell.angle_beta   90.00
_cell.angle_gamma   90.00
#
_symmetry.space_group_name_H-M   'P 1'
#
loop_
_entity.id
_entity.type
_entity.pdbx_description
1 polymer ?
#
loop_
_entity_poly.entity_id
_entity_poly.type
_entity_poly.pdbx_seq_one_letter_code
_entity_poly.pdbx_strand_id
1 'polypeptide(L)'
;MQKNQGLFQNKCPKSIEKNIIYHLINYNKNRKILEKLPHIHYEDLAIVFRFVQKKVGQINSVLIDCKMTEEWKMDEEDLWRCAKKNTPEMFPEKIESINEMFHRHKKNEEPALILSNQQGLYGAGVILYEDILKNLADRYGWNLFLLPISIHEAMILFDRGQYVQEELLKIIQISNQTVVSENNFLSDNVYYYDRMDHELFCLF
;
A
#
# COMPACT_ATOMS: atom_id res chain seq x y z
N MET A 1 36.57 -15.84 -40.49
CA MET A 1 35.30 -16.49 -40.12
C MET A 1 34.94 -16.03 -38.71
N GLN A 2 33.96 -15.13 -38.60
CA GLN A 2 33.33 -14.79 -37.33
C GLN A 2 32.54 -16.00 -36.83
N LYS A 3 32.57 -16.27 -35.52
CA LYS A 3 31.41 -16.81 -34.80
C LYS A 3 31.55 -16.64 -33.29
N ASN A 4 30.68 -15.77 -32.79
CA ASN A 4 29.89 -15.89 -31.57
C ASN A 4 30.63 -15.83 -30.23
N GLN A 5 30.90 -14.59 -29.82
CA GLN A 5 30.84 -14.20 -28.42
C GLN A 5 29.47 -14.57 -27.84
N GLY A 6 29.48 -15.25 -26.70
CA GLY A 6 28.29 -15.72 -26.01
C GLY A 6 27.30 -14.59 -25.73
N LEU A 7 26.03 -14.90 -25.97
CA LEU A 7 24.87 -14.13 -25.55
C LEU A 7 24.94 -13.93 -24.04
N PHE A 8 25.46 -12.78 -23.60
CA PHE A 8 25.09 -12.25 -22.29
C PHE A 8 23.57 -12.05 -22.34
N GLN A 9 22.83 -12.88 -21.63
CA GLN A 9 21.44 -12.61 -21.33
C GLN A 9 21.42 -11.25 -20.62
N ASN A 10 21.04 -10.20 -21.34
CA ASN A 10 20.88 -8.84 -20.81
C ASN A 10 19.78 -8.88 -19.74
N LYS A 11 20.14 -9.21 -18.51
CA LYS A 11 19.30 -9.14 -17.33
C LYS A 11 19.23 -7.69 -16.85
N CYS A 12 18.09 -7.29 -16.29
CA CYS A 12 17.94 -5.98 -15.66
C CYS A 12 19.12 -5.67 -14.70
N PRO A 13 19.72 -4.47 -14.76
CA PRO A 13 20.76 -4.09 -13.80
C PRO A 13 20.25 -4.18 -12.35
N LYS A 14 21.04 -4.79 -11.45
CA LYS A 14 20.71 -4.87 -10.01
C LYS A 14 20.47 -3.52 -9.34
N SER A 15 21.01 -2.43 -9.90
CA SER A 15 20.76 -1.06 -9.44
C SER A 15 19.31 -0.64 -9.67
N ILE A 16 18.65 -1.18 -10.70
CA ILE A 16 17.24 -0.93 -10.97
C ILE A 16 16.39 -1.74 -9.98
N GLU A 17 16.61 -3.05 -9.91
CA GLU A 17 15.87 -3.99 -9.03
C GLU A 17 15.78 -3.48 -7.58
N LYS A 18 16.85 -2.95 -7.02
CA LYS A 18 16.92 -2.45 -5.63
C LYS A 18 16.18 -1.15 -5.36
N ASN A 19 15.66 -0.48 -6.38
CA ASN A 19 15.01 0.83 -6.26
C ASN A 19 13.57 0.82 -6.76
N ILE A 20 12.97 -0.36 -6.92
CA ILE A 20 11.56 -0.51 -7.27
C ILE A 20 10.77 -0.63 -5.98
N ILE A 21 9.75 0.21 -5.81
CA ILE A 21 8.77 0.12 -4.72
C ILE A 21 7.36 -0.02 -5.31
N TYR A 22 6.37 -0.32 -4.49
CA TYR A 22 4.97 -0.29 -4.88
C TYR A 22 4.18 0.74 -4.06
N HIS A 23 3.00 1.08 -4.57
CA HIS A 23 1.94 1.72 -3.80
C HIS A 23 0.57 1.33 -4.35
N LEU A 24 -0.46 1.68 -3.58
CA LEU A 24 -1.85 1.43 -3.95
C LEU A 24 -2.48 2.66 -4.58
N ILE A 25 -3.30 2.43 -5.60
CA ILE A 25 -4.22 3.42 -6.17
C ILE A 25 -5.59 2.77 -6.40
N ASN A 26 -6.65 3.57 -6.53
CA ASN A 26 -7.96 3.04 -6.88
C ASN A 26 -7.95 2.43 -8.29
N TYR A 27 -8.39 1.17 -8.47
CA TYR A 27 -8.37 0.53 -9.79
C TYR A 27 -9.33 1.22 -10.76
N ASN A 28 -10.58 1.42 -10.35
CA ASN A 28 -11.64 1.90 -11.22
C ASN A 28 -11.43 3.35 -11.68
N LYS A 29 -11.00 4.23 -10.77
CA LYS A 29 -10.73 5.64 -11.11
C LYS A 29 -9.47 5.80 -11.98
N ASN A 30 -8.55 4.84 -11.96
CA ASN A 30 -7.28 4.91 -12.67
C ASN A 30 -7.20 4.01 -13.92
N ARG A 31 -8.29 3.37 -14.36
CA ARG A 31 -8.29 2.45 -15.52
C ARG A 31 -7.52 2.96 -16.75
N LYS A 32 -7.71 4.23 -17.12
CA LYS A 32 -7.04 4.85 -18.28
C LYS A 32 -5.52 4.92 -18.15
N ILE A 33 -4.99 5.16 -16.95
CA ILE A 33 -3.53 5.19 -16.75
C ILE A 33 -2.99 3.77 -16.57
N LEU A 34 -3.78 2.87 -15.97
CA LEU A 34 -3.42 1.46 -15.78
C LEU A 34 -3.22 0.70 -17.09
N GLU A 35 -3.82 1.15 -18.20
CA GLU A 35 -3.50 0.65 -19.56
C GLU A 35 -2.02 0.81 -19.96
N LYS A 36 -1.29 1.71 -19.27
CA LYS A 36 0.10 2.06 -19.56
C LYS A 36 1.05 1.71 -18.41
N LEU A 37 0.52 1.20 -17.30
CA LEU A 37 1.30 0.87 -16.11
C LEU A 37 1.21 -0.65 -15.85
N PRO A 38 2.33 -1.35 -15.62
CA PRO A 38 2.29 -2.68 -15.03
C PRO A 38 1.61 -2.61 -13.66
N HIS A 39 0.68 -3.51 -13.38
CA HIS A 39 -0.09 -3.48 -12.14
C HIS A 39 -0.64 -4.85 -11.73
N ILE A 40 -0.74 -5.06 -10.42
CA ILE A 40 -1.45 -6.22 -9.86
C ILE A 40 -2.81 -5.75 -9.36
N HIS A 41 -3.86 -6.43 -9.81
CA HIS A 41 -5.22 -6.21 -9.33
C HIS A 41 -5.36 -6.70 -7.88
N TYR A 42 -5.96 -5.89 -7.01
CA TYR A 42 -6.14 -6.22 -5.60
C TYR A 42 -7.46 -5.62 -5.09
N GLU A 43 -8.50 -6.44 -4.91
CA GLU A 43 -9.86 -5.95 -4.64
C GLU A 43 -10.28 -4.86 -5.62
N ASP A 44 -10.75 -3.69 -5.17
CA ASP A 44 -11.02 -2.51 -5.99
C ASP A 44 -9.80 -1.58 -6.18
N LEU A 45 -8.62 -2.04 -5.76
CA LEU A 45 -7.34 -1.34 -5.84
C LEU A 45 -6.41 -1.93 -6.90
N ALA A 46 -5.39 -1.16 -7.24
CA ALA A 46 -4.27 -1.60 -8.07
C ALA A 46 -2.96 -1.37 -7.32
N ILE A 47 -2.12 -2.39 -7.30
CA ILE A 47 -0.72 -2.27 -6.88
C ILE A 47 0.07 -1.80 -8.10
N VAL A 48 0.64 -0.60 -8.02
CA VAL A 48 1.44 0.01 -9.09
C VAL A 48 2.86 0.30 -8.63
N PHE A 49 3.79 0.27 -9.57
CA PHE A 49 5.22 0.29 -9.27
C PHE A 49 5.86 1.67 -9.53
N ARG A 50 6.86 2.00 -8.70
CA ARG A 50 7.63 3.24 -8.79
C ARG A 50 9.13 2.95 -8.74
N PHE A 51 9.89 3.69 -9.53
CA PHE A 51 11.34 3.69 -9.47
C PHE A 51 11.82 4.87 -8.62
N VAL A 52 12.54 4.59 -7.55
CA VAL A 52 13.06 5.57 -6.61
C VAL A 52 14.46 6.02 -7.01
N GLN A 53 14.61 7.32 -7.20
CA GLN A 53 15.91 7.97 -7.36
C GLN A 53 16.30 8.61 -6.03
N LYS A 54 17.27 8.00 -5.35
CA LYS A 54 17.83 8.57 -4.12
C LYS A 54 18.66 9.80 -4.46
N LYS A 55 18.21 10.97 -4.04
CA LYS A 55 19.04 12.19 -3.96
C LYS A 55 19.31 12.50 -2.50
N VAL A 56 20.41 13.21 -2.21
CA VAL A 56 20.76 13.60 -0.84
C VAL A 56 19.59 14.38 -0.22
N GLY A 57 18.97 13.82 0.83
CA GLY A 57 17.86 14.44 1.57
C GLY A 57 16.50 14.45 0.89
N GLN A 58 16.32 13.82 -0.29
CA GLN A 58 15.02 13.77 -0.99
C GLN A 58 14.78 12.40 -1.65
N ILE A 59 13.59 11.86 -1.44
CA ILE A 59 13.08 10.69 -2.16
C ILE A 59 12.29 11.20 -3.36
N ASN A 60 12.89 11.12 -4.54
CA ASN A 60 12.15 11.31 -5.78
C ASN A 60 11.78 9.96 -6.36
N SER A 61 10.59 9.84 -6.92
CA SER A 61 10.18 8.63 -7.62
C SER A 61 9.39 8.95 -8.88
N VAL A 62 9.45 8.03 -9.84
CA VAL A 62 8.66 8.05 -11.07
C VAL A 62 7.82 6.78 -11.16
N LEU A 63 6.62 6.88 -11.72
CA LEU A 63 5.84 5.68 -12.06
C LEU A 63 6.61 4.88 -13.11
N ILE A 64 6.68 3.57 -12.91
CA ILE A 64 7.23 2.65 -13.91
C ILE A 64 6.12 2.39 -14.92
N ASP A 65 6.36 2.70 -16.18
CA ASP A 65 5.42 2.41 -17.28
C ASP A 65 5.83 1.14 -18.05
N CYS A 66 4.94 0.67 -18.94
CA CYS A 66 5.21 -0.55 -19.71
C CYS A 66 6.43 -0.43 -20.64
N LYS A 67 6.83 0.79 -21.04
CA LYS A 67 8.03 0.99 -21.89
C LYS A 67 9.29 0.76 -21.07
N MET A 68 9.33 1.26 -19.84
CA MET A 68 10.43 1.02 -18.90
C MET A 68 10.59 -0.48 -18.63
N THR A 69 9.49 -1.23 -18.45
CA THR A 69 9.57 -2.69 -18.23
C THR A 69 10.06 -3.46 -19.45
N GLU A 70 9.68 -3.04 -20.66
CA GLU A 70 10.20 -3.62 -21.91
C GLU A 70 11.72 -3.43 -22.02
N GLU A 71 12.22 -2.24 -21.73
CA GLU A 71 13.65 -1.92 -21.73
C GLU A 71 14.42 -2.74 -20.67
N TRP A 72 13.82 -2.90 -19.49
CA TRP A 72 14.41 -3.61 -18.36
C TRP A 72 14.26 -5.12 -18.45
N LYS A 73 13.40 -5.60 -19.36
CA LYS A 73 13.00 -7.00 -19.51
C LYS A 73 12.50 -7.58 -18.19
N MET A 74 11.56 -6.88 -17.57
CA MET A 74 10.88 -7.29 -16.33
C MET A 74 9.39 -7.42 -16.61
N ASP A 75 8.75 -8.41 -16.02
CA ASP A 75 7.29 -8.51 -15.95
C ASP A 75 6.75 -8.07 -14.58
N GLU A 76 5.44 -8.16 -14.38
CA GLU A 76 4.79 -7.78 -13.13
C GLU A 76 5.23 -8.64 -11.94
N GLU A 77 5.57 -9.92 -12.16
CA GLU A 77 6.07 -10.82 -11.12
C GLU A 77 7.46 -10.39 -10.66
N ASP A 78 8.34 -10.04 -11.60
CA ASP A 78 9.67 -9.48 -11.31
C ASP A 78 9.58 -8.17 -10.54
N LEU A 79 8.69 -7.26 -10.97
CA LEU A 79 8.45 -5.99 -10.28
C LEU A 79 7.94 -6.22 -8.86
N TRP A 80 6.94 -7.08 -8.69
CA TRP A 80 6.37 -7.42 -7.39
C TRP A 80 7.41 -8.02 -6.44
N ARG A 81 8.19 -8.99 -6.91
CA ARG A 81 9.26 -9.61 -6.12
C ARG A 81 10.27 -8.57 -5.62
N CYS A 82 10.65 -7.61 -6.46
CA CYS A 82 11.53 -6.51 -6.06
C CYS A 82 10.84 -5.57 -5.06
N ALA A 83 9.65 -5.10 -5.41
CA ALA A 83 8.92 -4.10 -4.66
C ALA A 83 8.49 -4.59 -3.28
N LYS A 84 8.04 -5.84 -3.15
CA LYS A 84 7.65 -6.46 -1.88
C LYS A 84 8.77 -6.43 -0.85
N LYS A 85 10.02 -6.62 -1.30
CA LYS A 85 11.21 -6.52 -0.45
C LYS A 85 11.60 -5.05 -0.18
N ASN A 86 11.71 -4.25 -1.22
CA ASN A 86 12.30 -2.92 -1.11
C ASN A 86 11.39 -1.90 -0.41
N THR A 87 10.06 -2.04 -0.56
CA THR A 87 9.11 -1.04 -0.05
C THR A 87 9.19 -0.94 1.47
N PRO A 88 9.12 -2.02 2.26
CA PRO A 88 9.31 -1.94 3.72
C PRO A 88 10.71 -1.48 4.14
N GLU A 89 11.77 -1.86 3.40
CA GLU A 89 13.14 -1.41 3.70
C GLU A 89 13.32 0.10 3.52
N MET A 90 12.68 0.70 2.50
CA MET A 90 12.80 2.13 2.21
C MET A 90 11.74 3.00 2.90
N PHE A 91 10.58 2.42 3.18
CA PHE A 91 9.42 3.07 3.78
C PHE A 91 8.97 2.24 4.98
N PRO A 92 9.77 2.13 6.06
CA PRO A 92 9.39 1.34 7.23
C PRO A 92 8.03 1.80 7.77
N GLU A 93 7.24 0.84 8.26
CA GLU A 93 5.90 1.12 8.77
C GLU A 93 5.92 2.13 9.91
N LYS A 94 4.85 2.92 9.99
CA LYS A 94 4.57 3.81 11.10
C LYS A 94 3.12 3.58 11.50
N ILE A 95 2.93 2.97 12.67
CA ILE A 95 1.62 2.63 13.21
C ILE A 95 1.44 3.40 14.50
N GLU A 96 0.47 4.32 14.51
CA GLU A 96 0.24 5.23 15.64
C GLU A 96 -1.19 5.13 16.15
N SER A 97 -1.35 5.19 17.46
CA SER A 97 -2.67 5.27 18.09
C SER A 97 -3.21 6.70 18.01
N ILE A 98 -4.39 6.87 17.43
CA ILE A 98 -5.08 8.17 17.38
C ILE A 98 -5.27 8.73 18.79
N ASN A 99 -5.63 7.89 19.76
CA ASN A 99 -5.87 8.31 21.13
C ASN A 99 -4.59 8.87 21.78
N GLU A 100 -3.44 8.26 21.48
CA GLU A 100 -2.14 8.73 21.97
C GLU A 100 -1.73 10.05 21.31
N MET A 101 -1.94 10.20 19.99
CA MET A 101 -1.63 11.42 19.25
C MET A 101 -2.39 12.64 19.78
N PHE A 102 -3.65 12.46 20.19
CA PHE A 102 -4.49 13.54 20.73
C PHE A 102 -4.45 13.63 22.27
N HIS A 103 -3.52 12.94 22.94
CA HIS A 103 -3.40 12.87 24.41
C HIS A 103 -4.72 12.51 25.12
N ARG A 104 -5.56 11.71 24.47
CA ARG A 104 -6.83 11.24 25.03
C ARG A 104 -6.56 9.98 25.84
N HIS A 105 -6.17 10.18 27.10
CA HIS A 105 -5.87 9.10 28.04
C HIS A 105 -7.12 8.60 28.79
N LYS A 106 -8.24 8.40 28.09
CA LYS A 106 -9.37 7.73 28.74
C LYS A 106 -9.08 6.24 28.80
N LYS A 107 -9.10 5.68 30.01
CA LYS A 107 -8.84 4.26 30.31
C LYS A 107 -9.65 3.24 29.50
N ASN A 108 -10.71 3.67 28.81
CA ASN A 108 -11.66 2.84 28.08
C ASN A 108 -11.90 3.31 26.63
N GLU A 109 -11.10 4.23 26.09
CA GLU A 109 -11.26 4.61 24.67
C GLU A 109 -10.70 3.51 23.76
N GLU A 110 -11.50 3.13 22.77
CA GLU A 110 -11.15 2.07 21.83
C GLU A 110 -9.92 2.49 21.02
N PRO A 111 -8.90 1.63 20.88
CA PRO A 111 -7.74 1.97 20.08
C PRO A 111 -8.18 2.07 18.62
N ALA A 112 -7.96 3.23 18.00
CA ALA A 112 -7.98 3.39 16.56
C ALA A 112 -6.53 3.65 16.13
N LEU A 113 -6.07 2.93 15.12
CA LEU A 113 -4.69 3.03 14.65
C LEU A 113 -4.64 3.70 13.28
N ILE A 114 -3.64 4.54 13.05
CA ILE A 114 -3.28 5.03 11.72
C ILE A 114 -2.09 4.22 11.24
N LEU A 115 -2.22 3.66 10.04
CA LEU A 115 -1.17 2.99 9.30
C LEU A 115 -0.64 3.94 8.24
N SER A 116 0.65 4.21 8.31
CA SER A 116 1.42 4.89 7.27
C SER A 116 2.85 4.32 7.27
N ASN A 117 3.79 5.06 6.71
CA ASN A 117 5.21 4.77 6.81
C ASN A 117 5.99 6.00 7.29
N GLN A 118 7.25 5.80 7.66
CA GLN A 118 8.13 6.84 8.19
C GLN A 118 8.38 8.01 7.22
N GLN A 119 8.11 7.83 5.92
CA GLN A 119 8.24 8.90 4.91
C GLN A 119 6.93 9.69 4.71
N GLY A 120 5.78 9.18 5.21
CA GLY A 120 4.45 9.75 4.94
C GLY A 120 4.02 9.68 3.47
N LEU A 121 4.68 8.84 2.67
CA LEU A 121 4.45 8.73 1.23
C LEU A 121 3.99 7.33 0.89
N TYR A 122 2.80 7.19 0.30
CA TYR A 122 2.28 5.90 -0.15
C TYR A 122 2.04 4.87 0.97
N GLY A 123 1.85 5.34 2.21
CA GLY A 123 1.78 4.50 3.41
C GLY A 123 0.54 3.63 3.52
N ALA A 124 -0.52 3.85 2.72
CA ALA A 124 -1.60 2.87 2.67
C ALA A 124 -1.14 1.51 2.13
N GLY A 125 0.00 1.44 1.42
CA GLY A 125 0.61 0.19 0.99
C GLY A 125 1.17 -0.68 2.12
N VAL A 126 1.28 -0.16 3.36
CA VAL A 126 1.72 -0.92 4.54
C VAL A 126 0.80 -2.10 4.85
N ILE A 127 -0.46 -2.05 4.39
CA ILE A 127 -1.41 -3.16 4.55
C ILE A 127 -0.95 -4.44 3.84
N LEU A 128 -0.08 -4.31 2.84
CA LEU A 128 0.51 -5.41 2.08
C LEU A 128 1.89 -5.85 2.61
N TYR A 129 2.39 -5.22 3.69
CA TYR A 129 3.64 -5.64 4.31
C TYR A 129 3.43 -6.98 4.99
N GLU A 130 4.43 -7.84 4.87
CA GLU A 130 4.38 -9.19 5.41
C GLU A 130 4.07 -9.16 6.90
N ASP A 131 3.08 -9.97 7.30
CA ASP A 131 2.60 -10.15 8.66
C ASP A 131 2.10 -8.90 9.41
N ILE A 132 2.02 -7.70 8.81
CA ILE A 132 1.60 -6.49 9.55
C ILE A 132 0.16 -6.63 10.08
N LEU A 133 -0.79 -6.98 9.22
CA LEU A 133 -2.19 -7.16 9.65
C LEU A 133 -2.35 -8.32 10.62
N LYS A 134 -1.66 -9.43 10.36
CA LYS A 134 -1.63 -10.60 11.24
C LYS A 134 -1.13 -10.25 12.63
N ASN A 135 0.02 -9.58 12.73
CA ASN A 135 0.64 -9.20 13.99
C ASN A 135 -0.24 -8.20 14.77
N LEU A 136 -0.91 -7.28 14.08
CA LEU A 136 -1.88 -6.37 14.71
C LEU A 136 -3.10 -7.13 15.24
N ALA A 137 -3.73 -7.96 14.40
CA ALA A 137 -4.90 -8.75 14.80
C ALA A 137 -4.57 -9.68 15.98
N ASP A 138 -3.42 -10.37 15.94
CA ASP A 138 -2.96 -11.26 17.01
C ASP A 138 -2.62 -10.51 18.30
N ARG A 139 -1.98 -9.33 18.20
CA ARG A 139 -1.63 -8.52 19.37
C ARG A 139 -2.87 -8.05 20.14
N TYR A 140 -3.92 -7.66 19.42
CA TYR A 140 -5.15 -7.13 20.03
C TYR A 140 -6.22 -8.19 20.26
N GLY A 141 -6.14 -9.33 19.56
CA GLY A 141 -7.07 -10.44 19.69
C GLY A 141 -8.34 -10.34 18.85
N TRP A 142 -8.40 -9.42 17.89
CA TRP A 142 -9.63 -9.08 17.14
C TRP A 142 -9.41 -9.10 15.62
N ASN A 143 -10.49 -9.29 14.88
CA ASN A 143 -10.55 -8.98 13.45
C ASN A 143 -10.46 -7.46 13.26
N LEU A 144 -10.12 -7.01 12.05
CA LEU A 144 -9.82 -5.61 11.77
C LEU A 144 -10.72 -5.07 10.67
N PHE A 145 -11.28 -3.88 10.87
CA PHE A 145 -11.76 -3.04 9.78
C PHE A 145 -10.63 -2.14 9.32
N LEU A 146 -10.38 -2.10 8.01
CA LEU A 146 -9.48 -1.17 7.37
C LEU A 146 -10.26 -0.12 6.59
N LEU A 147 -10.01 1.14 6.89
CA LEU A 147 -10.65 2.28 6.26
C LEU A 147 -9.57 3.13 5.58
N PRO A 148 -9.54 3.19 4.25
CA PRO A 148 -8.67 4.09 3.52
C PRO A 148 -8.85 5.54 3.98
N ILE A 149 -7.76 6.27 4.13
CA ILE A 149 -7.82 7.73 4.26
C ILE A 149 -7.34 8.37 2.98
N SER A 150 -6.20 7.92 2.47
CA SER A 150 -5.67 8.32 1.18
C SER A 150 -4.70 7.25 0.67
N ILE A 151 -4.01 7.49 -0.45
CA ILE A 151 -2.88 6.64 -0.85
C ILE A 151 -1.74 6.65 0.19
N HIS A 152 -1.70 7.64 1.10
CA HIS A 152 -0.62 7.84 2.06
C HIS A 152 -0.86 7.16 3.41
N GLU A 153 -2.10 6.81 3.73
CA GLU A 153 -2.47 6.33 5.07
C GLU A 153 -3.83 5.63 5.06
N ALA A 154 -4.00 4.69 6.00
CA ALA A 154 -5.24 4.00 6.28
C ALA A 154 -5.47 3.95 7.79
N MET A 155 -6.72 3.79 8.20
CA MET A 155 -7.11 3.63 9.59
C MET A 155 -7.51 2.18 9.86
N ILE A 156 -7.16 1.68 11.04
CA ILE A 156 -7.63 0.40 11.57
C ILE A 156 -8.54 0.65 12.76
N LEU A 157 -9.70 -0.01 12.71
CA LEU A 157 -10.61 -0.18 13.83
C LEU A 157 -10.69 -1.68 14.16
N PHE A 158 -10.84 -2.01 15.44
CA PHE A 158 -10.94 -3.40 15.89
C PHE A 158 -12.39 -3.83 15.92
N ASP A 159 -12.69 -4.97 15.29
CA ASP A 159 -14.02 -5.56 15.30
C ASP A 159 -14.27 -6.28 16.63
N ARG A 160 -15.04 -5.62 17.49
CA ARG A 160 -15.53 -6.13 18.77
C ARG A 160 -17.05 -6.35 18.72
N GLY A 161 -17.63 -6.38 17.51
CA GLY A 161 -19.08 -6.43 17.28
C GLY A 161 -19.82 -5.13 17.56
N GLN A 162 -19.11 -4.00 17.65
CA GLN A 162 -19.67 -2.70 18.01
C GLN A 162 -20.09 -1.85 16.83
N TYR A 163 -19.50 -2.05 15.64
CA TYR A 163 -19.77 -1.24 14.47
C TYR A 163 -20.89 -1.84 13.62
N VAL A 164 -21.88 -1.02 13.31
CA VAL A 164 -22.82 -1.32 12.21
C VAL A 164 -22.31 -0.71 10.90
N GLN A 165 -22.77 -1.24 9.77
CA GLN A 165 -22.34 -0.83 8.43
C GLN A 165 -22.48 0.68 8.22
N GLU A 166 -23.57 1.30 8.66
CA GLU A 166 -23.80 2.74 8.50
C GLU A 166 -22.78 3.61 9.25
N GLU A 167 -22.20 3.12 10.34
CA GLU A 167 -21.17 3.84 11.08
C GLU A 167 -19.84 3.81 10.34
N LEU A 168 -19.44 2.65 9.83
CA LEU A 168 -18.24 2.49 9.01
C LEU A 168 -18.32 3.34 7.73
N LEU A 169 -19.49 3.33 7.07
CA LEU A 169 -19.76 4.17 5.90
C LEU A 169 -19.64 5.67 6.20
N LYS A 170 -20.12 6.12 7.37
CA LYS A 170 -19.94 7.53 7.78
C LYS A 170 -18.48 7.87 7.99
N ILE A 171 -17.70 6.98 8.61
CA ILE A 171 -16.27 7.23 8.86
C ILE A 171 -15.52 7.36 7.54
N ILE A 172 -15.72 6.44 6.59
CA ILE A 172 -15.04 6.51 5.28
C ILE A 172 -15.48 7.73 4.47
N GLN A 173 -16.76 8.11 4.53
CA GLN A 173 -17.26 9.33 3.88
C GLN A 173 -16.61 10.60 4.44
N ILE A 174 -16.49 10.72 5.77
CA ILE A 174 -15.82 11.86 6.42
C ILE A 174 -14.34 11.89 6.04
N SER A 175 -13.69 10.73 6.06
CA SER A 175 -12.28 10.57 5.68
C SER A 175 -12.03 11.05 4.25
N ASN A 176 -12.84 10.61 3.29
CA ASN A 176 -12.73 10.99 1.88
C ASN A 176 -12.93 12.49 1.61
N GLN A 177 -13.69 13.21 2.46
CA GLN A 177 -13.84 14.67 2.35
C GLN A 177 -12.57 15.45 2.72
N THR A 178 -11.63 14.83 3.46
CA THR A 178 -10.35 15.46 3.79
C THR A 178 -9.30 15.32 2.70
N VAL A 179 -9.56 14.48 1.68
CA VAL A 179 -8.62 14.23 0.59
C VAL A 179 -8.61 15.42 -0.36
N VAL A 180 -7.48 16.13 -0.38
CA VAL A 180 -7.33 17.39 -1.13
C VAL A 180 -7.17 17.17 -2.64
N SER A 181 -6.65 16.02 -3.06
CA SER A 181 -6.37 15.71 -4.47
C SER A 181 -7.03 14.40 -4.86
N GLU A 182 -7.70 14.37 -6.02
CA GLU A 182 -8.27 13.14 -6.58
C GLU A 182 -7.22 12.03 -6.76
N ASN A 183 -5.96 12.40 -7.02
CA ASN A 183 -4.85 11.45 -7.13
C ASN A 183 -4.47 10.79 -5.80
N ASN A 184 -4.88 11.38 -4.67
CA ASN A 184 -4.66 10.85 -3.34
C ASN A 184 -5.85 10.01 -2.84
N PHE A 185 -6.97 9.99 -3.56
CA PHE A 185 -8.11 9.14 -3.22
C PHE A 185 -7.74 7.67 -3.44
N LEU A 186 -8.00 6.83 -2.44
CA LEU A 186 -7.69 5.40 -2.51
C LEU A 186 -8.93 4.53 -2.72
N SER A 187 -9.91 4.59 -1.83
CA SER A 187 -11.19 3.90 -1.99
C SER A 187 -12.24 4.48 -1.03
N ASP A 188 -13.51 4.32 -1.41
CA ASP A 188 -14.69 4.57 -0.59
C ASP A 188 -15.25 3.30 0.05
N ASN A 189 -14.59 2.16 -0.16
CA ASN A 189 -14.93 0.89 0.45
C ASN A 189 -14.24 0.70 1.81
N VAL A 190 -14.83 -0.16 2.62
CA VAL A 190 -14.26 -0.67 3.87
C VAL A 190 -13.73 -2.08 3.62
N TYR A 191 -12.55 -2.39 4.15
CA TYR A 191 -11.96 -3.72 4.06
C TYR A 191 -12.04 -4.42 5.41
N TYR A 192 -12.13 -5.75 5.38
CA TYR A 192 -12.15 -6.59 6.57
C TYR A 192 -11.00 -7.58 6.54
N TYR A 193 -10.23 -7.61 7.62
CA TYR A 193 -9.20 -8.61 7.84
C TYR A 193 -9.70 -9.65 8.83
N ASP A 194 -9.87 -10.88 8.35
CA ASP A 194 -10.19 -12.01 9.21
C ASP A 194 -8.90 -12.55 9.84
N ARG A 195 -8.85 -12.54 11.17
CA ARG A 195 -7.69 -12.97 11.94
C ARG A 195 -7.46 -14.48 11.85
N MET A 196 -8.52 -15.28 11.71
CA MET A 196 -8.42 -16.74 11.70
C MET A 196 -7.97 -17.25 10.34
N ASP A 197 -8.54 -16.71 9.26
CA ASP A 197 -8.21 -17.12 7.89
C ASP A 197 -7.00 -16.36 7.32
N HIS A 198 -6.58 -15.27 7.99
CA HIS A 198 -5.49 -14.40 7.57
C HIS A 198 -5.71 -13.73 6.20
N GLU A 199 -6.98 -13.48 5.85
CA GLU A 199 -7.38 -12.88 4.58
C GLU A 199 -7.91 -11.45 4.78
N LEU A 200 -7.56 -10.57 3.83
CA LEU A 200 -8.15 -9.23 3.71
C LEU A 200 -9.06 -9.24 2.48
N PHE A 201 -10.29 -8.76 2.63
CA PHE A 201 -11.24 -8.63 1.53
C PHE A 201 -12.02 -7.32 1.60
N CYS A 202 -12.46 -6.83 0.45
CA CYS A 202 -13.36 -5.69 0.38
C CYS A 202 -14.75 -6.08 0.90
N LEU A 203 -15.30 -5.29 1.82
CA LEU A 203 -16.56 -5.59 2.49
C LEU A 203 -17.76 -4.93 1.78
N PHE A 204 -17.73 -3.60 1.63
CA PHE A 204 -18.74 -2.80 0.94
C PHE A 204 -18.23 -1.38 0.66
#